data_AF-A0AB37K8X9-F1
#
_entry.id   AF-A0AB37K8X9-F1
#
_cell.length_a   1.000
_cell.length_b   1.000
_cell.length_c   1.000
_cell.angle_alpha   90.00
_cell.angle_beta   90.00
_cell.angle_gamma   90.00
#
_symmetry.space_group_name_H-M   'P 1'
#
loop_
_entity.id
_entity.type
_entity.pdbx_description
1 polymer ?
#
loop_
_entity_poly.entity_id
_entity_poly.type
_entity_poly.pdbx_seq_one_letter_code
_entity_poly.pdbx_strand_id
1 'polypeptide(L)'
;NDYLEGGSGSDTYVFGKGFGQDTVYNYHVDKNSDTMHFKGFKAADVHFIRSGSDLVLSASEQDNVRISGFFYGENHRVDTFVFDDAAISNPDFAKYINAGNNLVQSMSVFGSNTAATGGNVDANTQSVQQPLLVTPSA
;
A
#
# COMPACT_ATOMS: atom_id res chain seq x y z
N ASN A 1 7.73 -17.13 7.15
CA ASN A 1 6.31 -17.48 6.90
C ASN A 1 5.63 -17.51 8.22
N ASP A 2 5.28 -16.32 8.66
CA ASP A 2 4.86 -16.07 10.02
C ASP A 2 3.46 -15.47 10.02
N TYR A 3 2.74 -15.70 11.12
CA TYR A 3 1.44 -15.09 11.37
C TYR A 3 1.59 -14.13 12.54
N LEU A 4 1.25 -12.86 12.30
CA LEU A 4 1.43 -11.77 13.25
C LEU A 4 0.07 -11.14 13.59
N GLU A 5 -0.17 -10.96 14.89
CA GLU A 5 -1.39 -10.36 15.43
C GLU A 5 -1.00 -9.56 16.68
N GLY A 6 -1.08 -8.23 16.58
CA GLY A 6 -0.77 -7.31 17.69
C GLY A 6 -1.88 -7.24 18.73
N GLY A 7 -3.14 -7.33 18.28
CA GLY A 7 -4.31 -7.28 19.13
C GLY A 7 -4.77 -5.84 19.36
N SER A 8 -5.07 -5.47 20.61
CA SER A 8 -5.49 -4.11 20.95
C SER A 8 -4.30 -3.27 21.39
N GLY A 9 -4.33 -1.98 21.08
CA GLY A 9 -3.22 -1.06 21.33
C GLY A 9 -2.72 -0.42 20.04
N SER A 10 -1.62 0.33 20.15
CA SER A 10 -0.86 0.79 19.00
C SER A 10 0.30 -0.16 18.79
N ASP A 11 0.21 -0.99 17.76
CA ASP A 11 1.19 -2.01 17.44
C ASP A 11 2.13 -1.54 16.32
N THR A 12 3.33 -2.12 16.32
CA THR A 12 4.33 -1.86 15.28
C THR A 12 4.88 -3.17 14.74
N TYR A 13 4.57 -3.45 13.48
CA TYR A 13 5.08 -4.59 12.74
C TYR A 13 6.32 -4.17 11.96
N VAL A 14 7.46 -4.82 12.18
CA VAL A 14 8.74 -4.44 11.57
C VAL A 14 9.21 -5.51 10.60
N PHE A 15 9.40 -5.13 9.34
CA PHE A 15 9.89 -5.99 8.27
C PHE A 15 11.23 -5.48 7.76
N GLY A 16 12.24 -6.35 7.72
CA GLY A 16 13.55 -6.08 7.13
C GLY A 16 13.86 -7.07 6.02
N LYS A 17 14.91 -6.84 5.23
CA LYS A 17 15.27 -7.70 4.09
C LYS A 17 15.25 -9.20 4.43
N GLY A 18 14.64 -10.01 3.56
CA GLY A 18 14.53 -11.45 3.76
C GLY A 18 13.47 -11.84 4.79
N PHE A 19 12.43 -11.01 4.97
CA PHE A 19 11.32 -11.32 5.88
C PHE A 19 10.46 -12.49 5.38
N GLY A 20 10.51 -12.84 4.10
CA GLY A 20 9.79 -13.99 3.56
C GLY A 20 8.31 -13.69 3.30
N GLN A 21 7.46 -14.72 3.42
CA GLN A 21 6.04 -14.62 3.09
C GLN A 21 5.17 -14.66 4.35
N ASP A 22 4.79 -13.50 4.86
CA ASP A 22 4.12 -13.35 6.14
C ASP A 22 2.67 -12.91 6.01
N THR A 23 1.89 -13.15 7.07
CA THR A 23 0.51 -12.69 7.19
C THR A 23 0.34 -11.91 8.48
N VAL A 24 -0.24 -10.72 8.37
CA VAL A 24 -0.63 -9.87 9.49
C VAL A 24 -2.16 -9.87 9.57
N TYR A 25 -2.67 -10.15 10.76
CA TYR A 25 -4.07 -10.01 11.10
C TYR A 25 -4.20 -8.86 12.09
N ASN A 26 -4.57 -7.68 11.57
CA ASN A 26 -4.64 -6.45 12.35
C ASN A 26 -6.07 -6.16 12.80
N TYR A 27 -6.77 -7.14 13.39
CA TYR A 27 -8.14 -6.93 13.83
C TYR A 27 -8.21 -6.33 15.23
N HIS A 28 -8.77 -5.12 15.35
CA HIS A 28 -9.06 -4.49 16.62
C HIS A 28 -10.25 -3.53 16.51
N VAL A 29 -10.92 -3.27 17.64
CA VAL A 29 -12.10 -2.38 17.72
C VAL A 29 -11.78 -1.03 18.34
N ASP A 30 -10.61 -0.89 18.95
CA ASP A 30 -10.15 0.39 19.47
C ASP A 30 -9.77 1.33 18.31
N LYS A 31 -9.54 2.60 18.62
CA LYS A 31 -9.17 3.64 17.64
C LYS A 31 -7.69 3.99 17.72
N ASN A 32 -6.88 3.04 18.17
CA ASN A 32 -5.43 3.20 18.21
C ASN A 32 -4.88 3.07 16.79
N SER A 33 -3.71 3.69 16.58
CA SER A 33 -3.05 3.66 15.27
C SER A 33 -1.94 2.64 15.24
N ASP A 34 -1.93 1.82 14.19
CA ASP A 34 -0.92 0.80 13.95
C ASP A 34 0.08 1.23 12.88
N THR A 35 1.29 0.68 12.99
CA THR A 35 2.40 1.00 12.09
C THR A 35 3.00 -0.25 11.48
N MET A 36 3.20 -0.23 10.17
CA MET A 36 4.09 -1.15 9.47
C MET A 36 5.37 -0.44 9.07
N HIS A 37 6.51 -0.95 9.52
CA HIS A 37 7.82 -0.36 9.29
C HIS A 37 8.69 -1.29 8.44
N PHE A 38 8.94 -0.90 7.20
CA PHE A 38 9.80 -1.58 6.24
C PHE A 38 11.23 -1.02 6.32
N LYS A 39 12.06 -1.62 7.16
CA LYS A 39 13.46 -1.21 7.36
C LYS A 39 14.35 -1.66 6.20
N GLY A 40 15.10 -0.72 5.63
CA GLY A 40 16.01 -1.03 4.52
C GLY A 40 15.31 -1.06 3.15
N PHE A 41 14.09 -0.52 3.08
CA PHE A 41 13.29 -0.38 1.87
C PHE A 41 12.86 1.07 1.71
N LYS A 42 12.93 1.58 0.48
CA LYS A 42 12.25 2.81 0.10
C LYS A 42 10.79 2.54 -0.21
N ALA A 43 9.94 3.56 -0.14
CA ALA A 43 8.53 3.42 -0.52
C ALA A 43 8.36 2.93 -1.97
N ALA A 44 9.28 3.31 -2.87
CA ALA A 44 9.28 2.87 -4.26
C ALA A 44 9.68 1.40 -4.46
N ASP A 45 10.33 0.78 -3.47
CA ASP A 45 10.76 -0.64 -3.52
C ASP A 45 9.62 -1.59 -3.13
N VAL A 46 8.51 -1.08 -2.58
CA VAL A 46 7.40 -1.89 -2.06
C VAL A 46 6.12 -1.62 -2.83
N HIS A 47 5.57 -2.67 -3.43
CA HIS A 47 4.35 -2.61 -4.21
C HIS A 47 3.13 -2.97 -3.36
N PHE A 48 2.14 -2.07 -3.36
CA PHE A 48 0.85 -2.28 -2.71
C PHE A 48 -0.11 -2.93 -3.70
N ILE A 49 -0.60 -4.12 -3.38
CA ILE A 49 -1.41 -4.97 -4.25
C ILE A 49 -2.69 -5.35 -3.50
N ARG A 50 -3.85 -5.08 -4.09
CA ARG A 50 -5.11 -5.61 -3.55
C ARG A 50 -5.32 -7.04 -4.04
N SER A 51 -5.60 -7.95 -3.11
CA SER A 51 -5.93 -9.36 -3.39
C SER A 51 -7.23 -9.72 -2.68
N GLY A 52 -8.36 -9.62 -3.38
CA GLY A 52 -9.68 -9.81 -2.77
C GLY A 52 -9.97 -8.76 -1.69
N SER A 53 -10.15 -9.20 -0.45
CA SER A 53 -10.31 -8.35 0.75
C SER A 53 -8.99 -7.93 1.39
N ASP A 54 -7.86 -8.45 0.92
CA ASP A 54 -6.57 -8.29 1.58
C ASP A 54 -5.71 -7.24 0.86
N LEU A 55 -4.79 -6.63 1.61
CA LEU A 55 -3.69 -5.82 1.07
C LEU A 55 -2.41 -6.64 1.14
N VAL A 56 -1.68 -6.73 0.04
CA VAL A 56 -0.37 -7.37 -0.04
C VAL A 56 0.68 -6.31 -0.31
N LEU A 57 1.71 -6.25 0.52
CA LEU A 57 2.90 -5.44 0.32
C LEU A 57 4.00 -6.37 -0.18
N SER A 58 4.42 -6.19 -1.43
CA SER A 58 5.41 -7.01 -2.11
C SER A 58 6.69 -6.21 -2.31
N ALA A 59 7.76 -6.62 -1.64
CA ALA A 59 9.09 -6.05 -1.80
C ALA A 59 9.97 -6.86 -2.78
N SER A 60 9.65 -8.14 -2.96
CA SER A 60 10.20 -9.03 -3.99
C SER A 60 9.30 -10.25 -4.18
N GLU A 61 9.69 -11.18 -5.05
CA GLU A 61 9.00 -12.48 -5.17
C GLU A 61 9.05 -13.32 -3.89
N GLN A 62 10.08 -13.13 -3.06
CA GLN A 62 10.29 -13.90 -1.83
C GLN A 62 9.82 -13.15 -0.58
N ASP A 63 9.77 -11.82 -0.65
CA ASP A 63 9.43 -10.93 0.48
C ASP A 63 8.06 -10.29 0.27
N ASN A 64 7.02 -10.88 0.88
CA ASN A 64 5.63 -10.46 0.75
C ASN A 64 4.93 -10.51 2.11
N VAL A 65 4.24 -9.43 2.49
CA VAL A 65 3.38 -9.44 3.67
C VAL A 65 1.93 -9.17 3.27
N ARG A 66 1.04 -10.06 3.69
CA ARG A 66 -0.40 -9.93 3.51
C ARG A 66 -1.05 -9.39 4.77
N ILE A 67 -1.76 -8.28 4.66
CA ILE A 67 -2.70 -7.81 5.69
C ILE A 67 -4.08 -8.38 5.38
N SER A 68 -4.53 -9.33 6.20
CA SER A 68 -5.79 -10.00 5.99
C SER A 68 -6.98 -9.10 6.32
N GLY A 69 -7.98 -9.07 5.45
CA GLY A 69 -9.22 -8.32 5.67
C GLY A 69 -9.08 -6.80 5.57
N PHE A 70 -7.94 -6.27 5.13
CA PHE A 70 -7.67 -4.83 5.04
C PHE A 70 -8.81 -3.99 4.40
N PHE A 71 -9.44 -4.52 3.35
CA PHE A 71 -10.54 -3.89 2.63
C PHE A 71 -11.93 -4.32 3.13
N TYR A 72 -12.01 -5.25 4.08
CA TYR A 72 -13.27 -5.72 4.68
C TYR A 72 -13.85 -4.69 5.66
N GLY A 73 -13.00 -4.02 6.44
CA GLY A 73 -13.42 -2.97 7.37
C GLY A 73 -12.23 -2.23 7.97
N GLU A 74 -12.49 -1.04 8.52
CA GLU A 74 -11.45 -0.19 9.11
C GLU A 74 -10.69 -0.87 10.25
N ASN A 75 -11.39 -1.74 10.99
CA ASN A 75 -10.85 -2.53 12.09
C ASN A 75 -9.75 -3.53 11.69
N HIS A 76 -9.45 -3.69 10.40
CA HIS A 76 -8.38 -4.57 9.89
C HIS A 76 -7.23 -3.78 9.25
N ARG A 77 -7.31 -2.45 9.29
CA ARG A 77 -6.35 -1.59 8.59
C ARG A 77 -5.18 -1.27 9.48
N VAL A 78 -4.05 -1.00 8.83
CA VAL A 78 -2.91 -0.32 9.42
C VAL A 78 -2.95 1.14 8.97
N ASP A 79 -2.70 2.05 9.89
CA ASP A 79 -2.81 3.50 9.67
C ASP A 79 -1.57 4.08 9.01
N THR A 80 -0.38 3.59 9.36
CA THR A 80 0.88 4.17 8.89
C THR A 80 1.84 3.13 8.33
N PHE A 81 2.39 3.44 7.16
CA PHE A 81 3.47 2.69 6.52
C PHE A 81 4.74 3.54 6.53
N VAL A 82 5.80 3.04 7.15
CA VAL A 82 7.10 3.72 7.29
C VAL A 82 8.15 3.00 6.46
N PHE A 83 8.87 3.77 5.66
CA PHE A 83 9.99 3.38 4.81
C PHE A 83 11.21 4.24 5.16
N ASP A 84 12.38 3.89 4.62
CA ASP A 84 13.61 4.64 4.88
C ASP A 84 13.55 6.10 4.36
N ASP A 85 12.75 6.37 3.33
CA ASP A 85 12.65 7.67 2.66
C ASP A 85 11.28 8.37 2.78
N ALA A 86 10.26 7.70 3.31
CA ALA A 86 8.91 8.23 3.41
C ALA A 86 8.10 7.60 4.53
N ALA A 87 7.10 8.33 5.01
CA ALA A 87 6.03 7.81 5.85
C ALA A 87 4.68 8.13 5.19
N ILE A 88 3.86 7.11 5.00
CA ILE A 88 2.52 7.22 4.41
C ILE A 88 1.52 6.96 5.55
N SER A 89 0.88 8.03 6.04
CA SER A 89 -0.11 7.95 7.12
C SER A 89 -1.52 8.19 6.59
N ASN A 90 -2.47 7.42 7.09
CA ASN A 90 -3.89 7.43 6.72
C ASN A 90 -4.13 7.47 5.18
N PRO A 91 -3.48 6.58 4.41
CA PRO A 91 -3.72 6.50 2.97
C PRO A 91 -5.20 6.30 2.65
N ASP A 92 -5.74 7.17 1.79
CA ASP A 92 -7.11 7.07 1.28
C ASP A 92 -7.22 5.92 0.28
N PHE A 93 -7.41 4.71 0.80
CA PHE A 93 -7.59 3.52 -0.02
C PHE A 93 -8.95 3.47 -0.74
N ALA A 94 -9.94 4.26 -0.32
CA ALA A 94 -11.28 4.26 -0.92
C ALA A 94 -11.25 4.78 -2.36
N LYS A 95 -10.37 5.73 -2.67
CA LYS A 95 -10.12 6.20 -4.05
C LYS A 95 -9.64 5.10 -4.98
N TYR A 96 -8.98 4.07 -4.46
CA TYR A 96 -8.39 2.99 -5.25
C TYR A 96 -9.26 1.73 -5.35
N ILE A 97 -10.35 1.65 -4.58
CA ILE A 97 -11.33 0.56 -4.64
C ILE A 97 -12.16 0.60 -5.94
N ASN A 98 -12.39 1.79 -6.50
CA ASN A 98 -13.19 1.99 -7.72
C ASN A 98 -12.36 2.02 -9.01
N ALA A 99 -11.03 2.11 -8.93
CA ALA A 99 -10.13 2.01 -10.07
C ALA A 99 -9.72 0.54 -10.24
N GLY A 100 -10.51 -0.23 -10.99
CA GLY A 100 -10.44 -1.69 -11.10
C GLY A 100 -9.05 -2.31 -11.26
N ASN A 101 -8.37 -2.54 -10.13
CA ASN A 101 -7.05 -3.18 -9.93
C ASN A 101 -5.80 -2.27 -9.91
N ASN A 102 -5.93 -0.94 -9.79
CA ASN A 102 -4.79 -0.02 -10.00
C ASN A 102 -4.13 0.54 -8.71
N LEU A 103 -4.03 -0.23 -7.64
CA LEU A 103 -3.20 0.15 -6.49
C LEU A 103 -1.70 0.21 -6.85
N VAL A 104 -1.25 -0.70 -7.72
CA VAL A 104 0.13 -0.77 -8.23
C VAL A 104 0.52 0.46 -9.06
N GLN A 105 -0.44 1.11 -9.73
CA GLN A 105 -0.19 2.28 -10.59
C GLN A 105 -0.25 3.61 -9.83
N SER A 106 -0.78 3.63 -8.60
CA SER A 106 -1.01 4.88 -7.85
C SER A 106 0.09 5.25 -6.86
N MET A 107 1.20 4.49 -6.82
CA MET A 107 2.33 4.79 -5.92
C MET A 107 3.04 6.12 -6.23
N SER A 108 2.76 6.75 -7.38
CA SER A 108 3.18 8.12 -7.68
C SER A 108 2.37 9.20 -6.92
N VAL A 109 1.20 8.86 -6.36
CA VAL A 109 0.26 9.81 -5.73
C VAL A 109 0.45 9.90 -4.22
N PHE A 110 0.99 8.87 -3.55
CA PHE A 110 1.25 8.91 -2.10
C PHE A 110 2.34 9.91 -1.69
N GLY A 111 3.07 10.49 -2.64
CA GLY A 111 4.03 11.59 -2.42
C GLY A 111 3.41 12.99 -2.36
N SER A 112 2.10 13.15 -2.60
CA SER A 112 1.46 14.48 -2.64
C SER A 112 0.67 14.77 -1.37
N ASN A 113 1.35 14.83 -0.22
CA ASN A 113 0.81 15.50 0.95
C ASN A 113 1.15 17.00 0.88
N THR A 114 0.57 17.71 -0.08
CA THR A 114 0.48 19.18 -0.03
C THR A 114 -0.87 19.54 0.56
N ALA A 115 -0.85 20.01 1.80
CA ALA A 115 -1.97 20.66 2.44
C ALA A 115 -2.53 21.79 1.55
N ALA A 116 -3.83 21.76 1.27
CA ALA A 116 -4.76 22.90 1.32
C ALA A 116 -6.02 22.64 0.49
N THR A 117 -7.17 22.89 1.13
CA THR A 117 -8.38 23.54 0.59
C THR A 117 -9.14 22.89 -0.56
N GLY A 118 -10.47 22.86 -0.40
CA GLY A 118 -11.44 22.28 -1.31
C GLY A 118 -11.29 22.69 -2.77
N GLY A 119 -11.63 21.73 -3.63
CA GLY A 119 -11.76 21.92 -5.05
C GLY A 119 -12.10 20.57 -5.67
N ASN A 120 -13.33 20.44 -6.16
CA ASN A 120 -13.75 19.35 -7.03
C ASN A 120 -12.71 19.21 -8.15
N VAL A 121 -12.00 18.08 -8.21
CA VAL A 121 -11.16 17.73 -9.37
C VAL A 121 -11.83 16.57 -10.07
N ASP A 122 -12.57 16.95 -11.08
CA ASP A 122 -13.10 16.08 -12.12
C ASP A 122 -12.01 15.10 -12.59
N ALA A 123 -12.41 13.85 -12.76
CA ALA A 123 -11.60 12.81 -13.33
C ALA A 123 -11.21 13.17 -14.78
N ASN A 124 -10.10 13.88 -14.95
CA ASN A 124 -9.41 14.00 -16.22
C ASN A 124 -7.91 14.16 -15.99
N THR A 125 -7.21 13.03 -15.87
CA THR A 125 -5.76 12.99 -16.05
C THR A 125 -5.39 11.94 -17.10
N GLN A 126 -5.29 12.47 -18.32
CA GLN A 126 -4.24 12.23 -19.31
C GLN A 126 -4.24 10.89 -20.06
N SER A 127 -4.53 11.03 -21.35
CA SER A 127 -4.37 10.07 -22.44
C SER A 127 -3.00 9.36 -22.40
N VAL A 128 -3.00 8.04 -22.21
CA VAL A 128 -1.83 7.22 -22.46
C VAL A 128 -1.71 7.04 -23.97
N GLN A 129 -1.07 7.99 -24.65
CA GLN A 129 -0.57 7.74 -26.00
C GLN A 129 0.62 6.77 -25.89
N GLN A 130 0.42 5.53 -26.34
CA GLN A 130 1.51 4.59 -26.56
C GLN A 130 2.38 5.08 -27.73
N PRO A 131 3.72 5.13 -27.62
CA PRO A 131 4.56 5.34 -28.80
C PRO A 131 4.51 4.10 -29.71
N LEU A 132 4.26 4.32 -31.00
CA LEU A 132 4.32 3.28 -32.05
C LEU A 132 5.70 2.61 -32.07
N LEU A 133 5.74 1.28 -31.94
CA LEU A 133 6.95 0.50 -32.22
C LEU A 133 7.07 0.32 -33.74
N VAL A 134 7.99 1.02 -34.38
CA VAL A 134 8.39 0.76 -35.78
C VAL A 134 9.48 -0.31 -35.76
N THR A 135 9.21 -1.47 -36.35
CA THR A 135 10.27 -2.39 -36.77
C THR A 135 10.90 -1.87 -38.06
N PRO A 136 12.23 -1.96 -38.24
CA PRO A 136 12.79 -2.04 -39.57
C PRO A 136 12.88 -3.51 -39.99
N SER A 137 12.14 -3.88 -41.02
CA SER A 137 12.46 -5.01 -41.88
C SER A 137 13.57 -4.58 -42.86
N ALA A 138 14.69 -5.30 -42.84
CA ALA A 138 15.54 -5.74 -43.96
C ALA A 138 16.95 -6.05 -43.43
#